data_AF-A0A1D1UPQ0-F1
#
_entry.id   AF-A0A1D1UPQ0-F1
#
_cell.length_a   1.000
_cell.length_b   1.000
_cell.length_c   1.000
_cell.angle_alpha   90.00
_cell.angle_beta   90.00
_cell.angle_gamma   90.00
#
_symmetry.space_group_name_H-M   'P 1'
#
loop_
_entity.id
_entity.type
_entity.pdbx_description
1 polymer ?
#
loop_
_entity_poly.entity_id
_entity_poly.type
_entity_poly.pdbx_seq_one_letter_code
_entity_poly.pdbx_strand_id
1 'polypeptide(L)'
;MALHTERLSYKQISSRLADLGTPIHYKMIGKLINEEGKKQIGWAKPARRLPPQNLPTVRTKDTIKKVKRAVLKTHPDSHRKLSHKLGCSLGAVSNIIHRDLGLNARKKKKTIT
;
A
#
# COMPACT_ATOMS: atom_id res chain seq x y z
N MET A 1 -24.98 25.52 14.26
CA MET A 1 -24.20 25.49 12.99
C MET A 1 -24.31 26.88 12.33
N ALA A 2 -23.48 27.85 12.71
CA ALA A 2 -23.73 29.28 12.40
C ALA A 2 -22.60 30.02 11.63
N LEU A 3 -21.61 29.33 11.04
CA LEU A 3 -20.48 30.00 10.37
C LEU A 3 -20.12 29.42 8.99
N HIS A 4 -21.07 28.82 8.27
CA HIS A 4 -20.85 28.33 6.90
C HIS A 4 -21.42 29.26 5.81
N THR A 5 -22.08 30.34 6.22
CA THR A 5 -22.76 31.32 5.35
C THR A 5 -21.83 32.43 4.86
N GLU A 6 -20.76 32.74 5.60
CA GLU A 6 -19.75 33.71 5.18
C GLU A 6 -18.45 32.96 4.88
N ARG A 7 -18.03 32.87 3.61
CA ARG A 7 -16.76 32.24 3.18
C ARG A 7 -15.54 33.05 3.65
N LEU A 8 -15.39 33.26 4.94
CA LEU A 8 -14.30 34.03 5.54
C LEU A 8 -13.02 33.21 5.60
N SER A 9 -11.90 33.85 5.28
CA SER A 9 -10.57 33.29 5.48
C SER A 9 -10.25 33.15 6.97
N TYR A 10 -9.46 32.13 7.35
CA TYR A 10 -9.04 31.92 8.75
C TYR A 10 -8.36 33.14 9.38
N LYS A 11 -7.68 33.96 8.57
CA LYS A 11 -7.09 35.23 9.05
C LYS A 11 -8.17 36.25 9.43
N GLN A 12 -9.23 36.35 8.64
CA GLN A 12 -10.35 37.27 8.91
C GLN A 12 -11.13 36.83 10.16
N ILE A 13 -11.28 35.52 10.38
CA ILE A 13 -11.90 34.99 11.60
C ILE A 13 -11.03 35.33 12.81
N SER A 14 -9.71 35.20 12.70
CA SER A 14 -8.76 35.55 13.76
C SER A 14 -8.83 37.03 14.13
N SER A 15 -8.90 37.94 13.14
CA SER A 15 -9.07 39.38 13.37
C SER A 15 -10.38 39.69 14.08
N ARG A 16 -11.52 39.16 13.61
CA ARG A 16 -12.82 39.37 14.26
C ARG A 16 -12.87 38.85 15.69
N LEU A 17 -12.22 37.71 15.97
CA LEU A 17 -12.15 37.17 17.33
C LEU A 17 -11.28 38.02 18.25
N ALA A 18 -10.21 38.62 17.72
CA ALA A 18 -9.39 39.59 18.44
C ALA A 18 -10.21 40.85 18.79
N ASP A 19 -11.03 41.35 17.85
CA ASP A 19 -11.91 42.50 18.08
C ASP A 19 -12.99 42.21 19.15
N LEU A 20 -13.41 40.95 19.28
CA LEU A 20 -14.33 40.47 20.31
C LEU A 20 -13.65 40.13 21.65
N GLY A 21 -12.35 40.43 21.80
CA GLY A 21 -11.59 40.24 23.04
C GLY A 21 -11.03 38.84 23.27
N THR A 22 -11.11 37.93 22.27
CA THR A 22 -10.53 36.58 22.34
C THR A 22 -9.47 36.40 21.25
N PRO A 23 -8.21 36.76 21.51
CA PRO A 23 -7.15 36.64 20.52
C PRO A 23 -6.79 35.17 20.27
N ILE A 24 -7.41 34.56 19.26
CA ILE A 24 -7.11 33.20 18.81
C ILE A 24 -6.36 33.29 17.49
N HIS A 25 -5.15 32.73 17.46
CA HIS A 25 -4.34 32.68 16.26
C HIS A 25 -4.97 31.80 15.16
N TYR A 26 -4.94 32.25 13.91
CA TYR A 26 -5.61 31.58 12.77
C TYR A 26 -5.28 30.08 12.60
N LYS A 27 -4.06 29.64 12.95
CA LYS A 27 -3.69 28.21 12.93
C LYS A 27 -4.51 27.38 13.91
N MET A 28 -4.86 27.94 15.07
CA MET A 28 -5.67 27.27 16.09
C MET A 28 -7.10 27.07 15.58
N ILE A 29 -7.65 28.07 14.90
CA ILE A 29 -8.98 28.01 14.26
C ILE A 29 -9.02 26.85 13.25
N GLY A 30 -8.03 26.78 12.36
CA GLY A 30 -7.94 25.67 11.39
C GLY A 30 -7.77 24.30 12.06
N LYS A 31 -7.05 24.22 13.18
CA LYS A 31 -6.90 22.98 13.96
C LYS A 31 -8.24 22.53 14.55
N LEU A 32 -8.98 23.44 15.18
CA LEU A 32 -10.29 23.16 15.79
C LEU A 32 -11.32 22.71 14.74
N ILE A 33 -11.38 23.40 13.58
CA ILE A 33 -12.26 23.01 12.47
C ILE A 33 -11.91 21.61 11.95
N ASN A 34 -10.61 21.33 11.77
CA ASN A 34 -10.17 20.00 11.33
C ASN A 34 -10.43 18.90 12.37
N GLU A 35 -10.35 19.21 13.67
CA GLU A 35 -10.67 18.27 14.75
C GLU A 35 -12.17 17.97 14.81
N GLU A 36 -13.02 18.99 14.73
CA GLU A 36 -14.47 18.81 14.63
C GLU A 36 -14.86 18.04 13.36
N GLY A 37 -14.25 18.38 12.21
CA GLY A 37 -14.44 17.62 10.98
C GLY A 37 -13.98 16.17 11.10
N LYS A 38 -12.87 15.90 11.79
CA LYS A 38 -12.40 14.52 12.05
C LYS A 38 -13.31 13.76 13.01
N LYS A 39 -13.96 14.41 13.99
CA LYS A 39 -14.96 13.76 14.86
C LYS A 39 -16.20 13.37 14.06
N GLN A 40 -16.68 14.25 13.16
CA GLN A 40 -17.80 13.93 12.26
C GLN A 40 -17.46 12.82 11.25
N ILE A 41 -16.23 12.81 10.73
CA ILE A 41 -15.75 11.81 9.75
C ILE A 41 -15.24 10.53 10.46
N GLY A 42 -15.02 10.56 11.77
CA GLY A 42 -14.41 9.48 12.55
C GLY A 42 -15.20 8.16 12.51
N TRP A 43 -16.52 8.23 12.30
CA TRP A 43 -17.35 7.06 12.05
C TRP A 43 -17.27 6.52 10.61
N ALA A 44 -16.83 7.33 9.65
CA ALA A 44 -16.85 6.98 8.22
C ALA A 44 -15.51 6.45 7.67
N LYS A 45 -14.39 6.59 8.41
CA LYS A 45 -13.09 6.09 7.93
C LYS A 45 -12.82 4.67 8.44
N PRO A 46 -12.75 3.65 7.56
CA PRO A 46 -12.31 2.34 7.98
C PRO A 46 -10.87 2.41 8.48
N ALA A 47 -10.56 1.63 9.52
CA ALA A 47 -9.20 1.53 10.05
C ALA A 47 -8.22 1.21 8.92
N ARG A 48 -7.08 1.92 8.87
CA ARG A 48 -6.03 1.63 7.90
C ARG A 48 -5.58 0.18 8.11
N ARG A 49 -5.79 -0.67 7.10
CA ARG A 49 -5.28 -2.05 7.13
C ARG A 49 -3.76 -1.98 7.19
N LEU A 50 -3.19 -2.55 8.25
CA LEU A 50 -1.74 -2.74 8.33
C LEU A 50 -1.31 -3.65 7.18
N PRO A 51 -0.11 -3.43 6.59
CA PRO A 51 0.46 -4.39 5.67
C PRO A 51 0.66 -5.72 6.40
N PRO A 52 0.57 -6.86 5.69
CA PRO A 52 0.75 -8.17 6.29
C PRO A 52 2.13 -8.27 6.95
N GLN A 53 2.15 -8.49 8.27
CA GLN A 53 3.37 -8.48 9.10
C GLN A 53 4.24 -9.73 8.93
N ASN A 54 3.77 -10.79 8.26
CA ASN A 54 4.43 -12.09 8.21
C ASN A 54 4.70 -12.60 6.78
N LEU A 55 4.94 -11.70 5.81
CA LEU A 55 5.35 -12.16 4.49
C LEU A 55 6.78 -12.73 4.55
N PRO A 56 7.03 -13.92 3.98
CA PRO A 56 8.39 -14.46 3.91
C PRO A 56 9.30 -13.45 3.23
N THR A 57 10.46 -13.14 3.83
CA THR A 57 11.48 -12.21 3.30
C THR A 57 11.85 -12.50 1.85
N VAL A 58 11.71 -13.77 1.45
CA VAL A 58 12.02 -14.29 0.12
C VAL A 58 10.96 -13.91 -0.94
N ARG A 59 9.69 -13.76 -0.55
CA ARG A 59 8.55 -13.49 -1.46
C ARG A 59 8.32 -11.99 -1.67
N THR A 60 9.36 -11.27 -2.05
CA THR A 60 9.21 -9.87 -2.46
C THR A 60 8.61 -9.78 -3.87
N LYS A 61 8.02 -8.62 -4.19
CA LYS A 61 7.54 -8.33 -5.56
C LYS A 61 8.64 -8.47 -6.61
N ASP A 62 9.87 -8.14 -6.26
CA ASP A 62 11.02 -8.26 -7.16
C ASP A 62 11.38 -9.73 -7.44
N THR A 63 11.42 -10.57 -6.40
CA THR A 63 11.65 -12.01 -6.56
C THR A 63 10.57 -12.63 -7.45
N ILE A 64 9.29 -12.29 -7.23
CA ILE A 64 8.16 -12.77 -8.06
C ILE A 64 8.34 -12.35 -9.52
N LYS A 65 8.74 -11.09 -9.77
CA LYS A 65 9.00 -10.58 -11.13
C LYS A 65 10.15 -11.30 -11.81
N LYS A 66 11.24 -11.59 -11.09
CA LYS A 66 12.38 -12.37 -11.59
C LYS A 66 11.99 -13.80 -11.94
N VAL A 67 11.23 -14.48 -11.07
CA VAL A 67 10.71 -15.84 -11.32
C VAL A 67 9.78 -15.84 -12.54
N LYS A 68 8.83 -14.91 -12.62
CA LYS A 68 7.91 -14.77 -13.75
C LYS A 68 8.66 -14.65 -15.08
N ARG A 69 9.65 -13.76 -15.13
CA ARG A 69 10.49 -13.58 -16.33
C ARG A 69 11.23 -14.84 -16.73
N ALA A 70 11.69 -15.64 -15.77
CA ALA A 70 12.47 -16.83 -16.07
C ALA A 70 11.61 -18.04 -16.46
N VAL A 71 10.37 -18.10 -15.99
CA VAL A 71 9.40 -19.16 -16.34
C VAL A 71 8.72 -18.87 -17.69
N LEU A 72 8.58 -17.61 -18.08
CA LEU A 72 7.96 -17.22 -19.37
C LEU A 72 8.94 -17.23 -20.57
N LYS A 73 10.21 -17.61 -20.37
CA LYS A 73 11.16 -17.76 -21.48
C LYS A 73 10.78 -18.95 -22.36
N THR A 74 11.13 -18.88 -23.66
CA THR A 74 10.98 -20.00 -24.61
C THR A 74 11.58 -21.30 -24.06
N HIS A 75 12.73 -21.18 -23.40
CA HIS A 75 13.37 -22.26 -22.65
C HIS A 75 13.41 -21.87 -21.16
N PRO A 76 12.40 -22.28 -20.37
CA PRO A 76 12.31 -21.89 -18.97
C PRO A 76 13.40 -22.57 -18.14
N ASP A 77 13.95 -21.81 -17.19
CA ASP A 77 14.91 -22.36 -16.23
C ASP A 77 14.22 -23.38 -15.31
N SER A 78 14.92 -24.46 -14.95
CA SER A 78 14.40 -25.44 -13.99
C SER A 78 14.24 -24.82 -12.60
N HIS A 79 13.35 -25.38 -11.77
CA HIS A 79 13.15 -24.91 -10.39
C HIS A 79 14.47 -24.89 -9.60
N ARG A 80 15.34 -25.89 -9.80
CA ARG A 80 16.67 -25.96 -9.14
C ARG A 80 17.58 -24.84 -9.60
N LYS A 81 17.62 -24.54 -10.90
CA LYS A 81 18.41 -23.43 -11.44
C LYS A 81 17.91 -22.07 -10.94
N LEU A 82 16.60 -21.89 -10.85
CA LEU A 82 15.98 -20.69 -10.28
C LEU A 82 16.30 -20.52 -8.79
N SER A 83 16.24 -21.62 -8.03
CA SER A 83 16.57 -21.65 -6.60
C SER A 83 18.00 -21.16 -6.36
N HIS A 84 18.99 -21.71 -7.08
CA HIS A 84 20.38 -21.26 -6.97
C HIS A 84 20.56 -19.80 -7.39
N LYS A 85 19.93 -19.38 -8.50
CA LYS A 85 20.08 -18.01 -9.03
C LYS A 85 19.49 -16.94 -8.11
N LEU A 86 18.41 -17.26 -7.41
CA LEU A 86 17.69 -16.33 -6.54
C LEU A 86 18.08 -16.48 -5.06
N GLY A 87 18.94 -17.45 -4.71
CA GLY A 87 19.29 -17.73 -3.32
C GLY A 87 18.09 -18.16 -2.47
N CYS A 88 17.12 -18.85 -3.07
CA CYS A 88 15.85 -19.21 -2.45
C CYS A 88 15.71 -20.73 -2.38
N SER A 89 14.94 -21.27 -1.44
CA SER A 89 14.64 -22.71 -1.42
C SER A 89 13.81 -23.14 -2.64
N LEU A 90 13.97 -24.40 -3.07
CA LEU A 90 13.13 -25.01 -4.11
C LEU A 90 11.64 -24.88 -3.80
N GLY A 91 11.29 -25.10 -2.53
CA GLY A 91 9.92 -24.94 -2.03
C GLY A 91 9.40 -23.53 -2.25
N ALA A 92 10.21 -22.49 -1.98
CA ALA A 92 9.84 -21.09 -2.21
C ALA A 92 9.59 -20.79 -3.70
N VAL A 93 10.44 -21.30 -4.60
CA VAL A 93 10.24 -21.14 -6.05
C VAL A 93 8.94 -21.81 -6.50
N SER A 94 8.69 -23.06 -6.10
CA SER A 94 7.44 -23.76 -6.44
C SER A 94 6.21 -23.02 -5.93
N ASN A 95 6.31 -22.49 -4.72
CA ASN A 95 5.29 -21.70 -4.07
C ASN A 95 4.99 -20.39 -4.81
N ILE A 96 6.02 -19.70 -5.32
CA ILE A 96 5.86 -18.50 -6.15
C ILE A 96 5.17 -18.86 -7.48
N ILE A 97 5.59 -19.94 -8.12
CA ILE A 97 5.03 -20.35 -9.41
C ILE A 97 3.55 -20.74 -9.28
N HIS A 98 3.21 -21.54 -8.27
CA HIS A 98 1.86 -22.05 -8.09
C HIS A 98 0.91 -21.05 -7.42
N ARG A 99 1.32 -20.42 -6.31
CA ARG A 99 0.44 -19.55 -5.51
C ARG A 99 0.43 -18.11 -5.99
N ASP A 100 1.60 -17.55 -6.31
CA ASP A 100 1.73 -16.13 -6.63
C ASP A 100 1.53 -15.84 -8.13
N LEU A 101 1.95 -16.76 -9.02
CA LEU A 101 1.81 -16.62 -10.47
C LEU A 101 0.65 -17.42 -11.06
N GLY A 102 0.06 -18.36 -10.32
CA GLY A 102 -1.04 -19.21 -10.80
C GLY A 102 -0.65 -20.09 -12.00
N LEU A 103 0.64 -20.35 -12.21
CA LEU A 103 1.12 -21.13 -13.33
C LEU A 103 1.23 -22.59 -12.91
N ASN A 104 0.62 -23.50 -13.68
CA ASN A 104 0.91 -24.91 -13.54
C ASN A 104 2.30 -25.17 -14.15
N ALA A 105 3.31 -25.40 -13.32
CA ALA A 105 4.67 -25.70 -13.78
C ALA A 105 4.61 -26.89 -14.74
N ARG A 106 4.88 -26.63 -16.03
CA ARG A 106 4.71 -27.61 -17.11
C ARG A 106 5.60 -28.83 -16.85
N LYS A 107 5.03 -30.04 -16.86
CA LYS A 107 5.82 -31.29 -17.02
C LYS A 107 6.66 -31.14 -18.29
N LYS A 108 7.98 -31.38 -18.21
CA LYS A 108 8.85 -31.47 -19.39
C LYS A 108 8.22 -32.44 -20.39
N LYS A 109 7.86 -31.96 -21.59
CA LYS A 109 7.58 -32.86 -22.71
C LYS A 109 8.94 -33.29 -23.29
N LYS A 110 9.14 -34.59 -23.44
CA LYS A 110 10.24 -35.14 -24.23
C LYS A 110 9.99 -34.69 -25.68
N THR A 111 10.88 -33.88 -26.24
CA THR A 111 10.94 -33.71 -27.69
C THR A 111 11.47 -35.03 -28.24
N ILE A 112 10.60 -35.81 -28.86
CA ILE A 112 11.03 -36.92 -29.71
C ILE A 112 11.41 -36.24 -31.02
N THR A 113 12.70 -36.13 -31.26
CA THR A 113 13.27 -35.74 -32.56
C THR A 113 13.93 -36.96 -33.15
#